data_AF-A0A9W8IPQ6-F1
#
_entry.id   AF-A0A9W8IPQ6-F1
#
_cell.length_a   1.000
_cell.length_b   1.000
_cell.length_c   1.000
_cell.angle_alpha   90.00
_cell.angle_beta   90.00
_cell.angle_gamma   90.00
#
_symmetry.space_group_name_H-M   'P 1'
#
loop_
_entity.id
_entity.type
_entity.pdbx_description
1 polymer ?
#
loop_
_entity_poly.entity_id
_entity_poly.type
_entity_poly.pdbx_seq_one_letter_code
_entity_poly.pdbx_strand_id
1 'polypeptide(L)'
;MYMPDLQEIGDTFINNVQNLPPGPGVSLDDPLAAALQAEGKLRSLFVHNQVNPVLSDPYIGLVNIFDAPGDIRAEEKMKSIYQAICAAVPHPVTCVWTKHAVTIHSQYPYCPVQIVLRLYKSPSEVLTGFDVDARCFAFDSRAVWGNPRGIIVHMHQCNTVDVTRRSPSYEVRLAKYSERSFEILVPDLHQRKIDPDIFSRPIFKLEGLARLLVFESLVEEAPKIDINLYLETIREDCYIWGEYQGDTKHDIGVDSLLELSDYDEGIVHFHVPYGDGWTADRIQFELMKKDLLMNQKLIREHGIHRHVTWVGTMAQCLEDCCQACSKSGNYTDHDIQHYLHGRVSFIEENPGRQGLTGSFNPIHSGEWCQHAYACPTDSEGDEDEED
;
A
#
# COMPACT_ATOMS: atom_id res chain seq x y z
N MET A 1 2.13 9.09 52.63
CA MET A 1 2.74 8.12 51.68
C MET A 1 2.65 8.77 50.31
N TYR A 2 3.78 9.04 49.65
CA TYR A 2 3.79 9.69 48.33
C TYR A 2 3.20 8.72 47.29
N MET A 3 2.13 9.12 46.61
CA MET A 3 1.65 8.37 45.44
C MET A 3 2.55 8.72 44.25
N PRO A 4 3.08 7.72 43.53
CA PRO A 4 3.73 7.97 42.25
C PRO A 4 2.70 8.52 41.25
N ASP A 5 3.18 9.26 40.25
CA ASP A 5 2.34 9.78 39.18
C ASP A 5 1.81 8.60 38.36
N LEU A 6 0.48 8.41 38.41
CA LEU A 6 -0.19 7.28 37.76
C LEU A 6 -0.20 7.44 36.24
N GLN A 7 -0.13 8.67 35.73
CA GLN A 7 -0.03 8.93 34.31
C GLN A 7 1.36 8.56 33.80
N GLU A 8 2.41 8.95 34.51
CA GLU A 8 3.79 8.54 34.21
C GLU A 8 3.97 7.02 34.24
N ILE A 9 3.30 6.31 35.17
CA ILE A 9 3.30 4.84 35.21
C ILE A 9 2.60 4.24 34.00
N GLY A 10 1.46 4.83 33.57
CA GLY A 10 0.76 4.44 32.35
C GLY A 10 1.62 4.61 31.10
N ASP A 11 2.25 5.77 30.96
CA ASP A 11 3.14 6.08 29.84
C ASP A 11 4.38 5.19 29.82
N THR A 12 4.95 4.91 31.00
CA THR A 12 6.08 3.97 31.15
C THR A 12 5.67 2.55 30.79
N PHE A 13 4.48 2.11 31.19
CA PHE A 13 3.95 0.80 30.81
C PHE A 13 3.80 0.69 29.29
N ILE A 14 3.20 1.68 28.63
CA ILE A 14 3.03 1.69 27.16
C ILE A 14 4.40 1.65 26.48
N ASN A 15 5.34 2.50 26.89
CA ASN A 15 6.71 2.51 26.35
C ASN A 15 7.42 1.17 26.54
N ASN A 16 7.29 0.53 27.71
CA ASN A 16 7.91 -0.76 27.96
C ASN A 16 7.29 -1.85 27.09
N VAL A 17 5.97 -1.85 26.91
CA VAL A 17 5.26 -2.78 26.03
C VAL A 17 5.67 -2.59 24.57
N GLN A 18 5.82 -1.36 24.09
CA GLN A 18 6.31 -1.08 22.73
C GLN A 18 7.73 -1.59 22.46
N ASN A 19 8.57 -1.65 23.49
CA ASN A 19 9.95 -2.13 23.39
C ASN A 19 10.08 -3.65 23.56
N LEU A 20 8.98 -4.37 23.77
CA LEU A 20 9.01 -5.82 23.87
C LEU A 20 9.28 -6.47 22.50
N PRO A 21 9.95 -7.63 22.47
CA PRO A 21 10.09 -8.41 21.25
C PRO A 21 8.70 -8.76 20.67
N PRO A 22 8.48 -8.65 19.35
CA PRO A 22 7.25 -9.13 18.75
C PRO A 22 7.20 -10.68 18.76
N GLY A 23 6.06 -11.26 19.13
CA GLY A 23 5.81 -12.70 19.02
C GLY A 23 5.13 -13.34 20.25
N PRO A 24 4.60 -14.58 20.11
CA PRO A 24 3.97 -15.30 21.22
C PRO A 24 5.01 -15.74 22.27
N GLY A 25 4.67 -15.61 23.55
CA GLY A 25 5.50 -16.10 24.67
C GLY A 25 6.33 -15.02 25.40
N VAL A 26 6.19 -13.75 25.04
CA VAL A 26 6.82 -12.64 25.75
C VAL A 26 6.06 -12.34 27.04
N SER A 27 6.76 -12.38 28.18
CA SER A 27 6.16 -12.09 29.48
C SER A 27 5.86 -10.59 29.61
N LEU A 28 4.68 -10.28 30.13
CA LEU A 28 4.27 -8.93 30.50
C LEU A 28 4.55 -8.61 31.98
N ASP A 29 5.11 -9.56 32.75
CA ASP A 29 5.29 -9.43 34.19
C ASP A 29 6.17 -8.23 34.55
N ASP A 30 7.29 -8.05 33.83
CA ASP A 30 8.22 -6.96 34.04
C ASP A 30 7.61 -5.58 33.67
N PRO A 31 6.99 -5.39 32.48
CA PRO A 31 6.24 -4.18 32.17
C PRO A 31 5.11 -3.87 33.17
N LEU A 32 4.37 -4.89 33.63
CA LEU A 32 3.24 -4.73 34.54
C LEU A 32 3.64 -4.45 35.99
N ALA A 33 4.86 -4.78 36.41
CA ALA A 33 5.27 -4.74 37.81
C ALA A 33 5.03 -3.37 38.48
N ALA A 34 5.34 -2.27 37.77
CA ALA A 34 5.13 -0.91 38.28
C ALA A 34 3.64 -0.57 38.43
N ALA A 35 2.81 -0.96 37.46
CA ALA A 35 1.36 -0.77 37.49
C ALA A 35 0.71 -1.57 38.63
N LEU A 36 1.12 -2.82 38.83
CA LEU A 36 0.62 -3.69 39.91
C LEU A 36 0.98 -3.14 41.30
N GLN A 37 2.18 -2.58 41.48
CA GLN A 37 2.55 -1.91 42.73
C GLN A 37 1.73 -0.65 42.98
N ALA A 38 1.45 0.13 41.94
CA ALA A 38 0.63 1.32 42.03
C ALA A 38 -0.83 0.98 42.38
N GLU A 39 -1.39 -0.07 41.76
CA GLU A 39 -2.70 -0.61 42.09
C GLU A 39 -2.77 -1.08 43.55
N GLY A 40 -1.74 -1.80 44.03
CA GLY A 40 -1.65 -2.21 45.43
C GLY A 40 -1.68 -1.03 46.41
N LYS A 41 -1.04 0.10 46.05
CA LYS A 41 -1.11 1.34 46.84
C LYS A 41 -2.50 1.97 46.79
N LEU A 42 -3.18 1.96 45.65
CA LEU A 42 -4.56 2.45 45.51
C LEU A 42 -5.54 1.63 46.35
N ARG A 43 -5.42 0.30 46.34
CA ARG A 43 -6.21 -0.59 47.21
C ARG A 43 -5.97 -0.31 48.69
N SER A 44 -4.72 -0.09 49.09
CA SER A 44 -4.39 0.29 50.47
C SER A 44 -4.98 1.66 50.84
N LEU A 45 -4.89 2.64 49.94
CA LEU A 45 -5.50 3.97 50.09
C LEU A 45 -7.02 3.89 50.22
N PHE A 46 -7.69 3.06 49.43
CA PHE A 46 -9.13 2.84 49.53
C PHE A 46 -9.53 2.27 50.91
N VAL A 47 -8.70 1.42 51.51
CA VAL A 47 -8.97 0.88 52.86
C VAL A 47 -8.74 1.91 53.95
N HIS A 48 -7.67 2.71 53.86
CA HIS A 48 -7.24 3.58 54.97
C HIS A 48 -7.74 5.03 54.86
N ASN A 49 -8.08 5.51 53.65
CA ASN A 49 -8.51 6.88 53.39
C ASN A 49 -9.36 7.00 52.11
N GLN A 50 -10.65 6.64 52.24
CA GLN A 50 -11.62 6.66 51.15
C GLN A 50 -11.90 8.06 50.57
N VAL A 51 -11.62 9.12 51.34
CA VAL A 51 -11.88 10.51 50.96
C VAL A 51 -10.72 11.13 50.17
N ASN A 52 -9.70 10.32 49.83
CA ASN A 52 -8.55 10.80 49.07
C ASN A 52 -9.00 11.27 47.66
N PRO A 53 -8.64 12.51 47.24
CA PRO A 53 -9.02 13.05 45.94
C PRO A 53 -8.64 12.18 44.74
N VAL A 54 -7.53 11.43 44.86
CA VAL A 54 -7.07 10.51 43.80
C VAL A 54 -8.09 9.40 43.54
N LEU A 55 -8.78 8.90 44.57
CA LEU A 55 -9.82 7.87 44.42
C LEU A 55 -11.13 8.40 43.83
N SER A 56 -11.25 9.73 43.67
CA SER A 56 -12.43 10.36 43.08
C SER A 56 -12.33 10.46 41.55
N ASP A 57 -11.17 10.13 40.96
CA ASP A 57 -10.97 10.09 39.52
C ASP A 57 -11.56 8.79 38.93
N PRO A 58 -12.61 8.86 38.10
CA PRO A 58 -13.21 7.67 37.49
C PRO A 58 -12.31 7.01 36.43
N TYR A 59 -11.24 7.68 36.00
CA TYR A 59 -10.32 7.17 34.98
C TYR A 59 -9.03 6.60 35.56
N ILE A 60 -8.93 6.50 36.88
CA ILE A 60 -7.73 6.02 37.55
C ILE A 60 -7.38 4.58 37.13
N GLY A 61 -6.15 4.40 36.63
CA GLY A 61 -5.66 3.11 36.14
C GLY A 61 -6.15 2.74 34.73
N LEU A 62 -6.83 3.64 34.02
CA LEU A 62 -7.15 3.49 32.60
C LEU A 62 -6.04 4.12 31.75
N VAL A 63 -5.73 3.47 30.63
CA VAL A 63 -4.85 4.03 29.60
C VAL A 63 -5.67 4.90 28.65
N ASN A 64 -5.22 6.12 28.39
CA ASN A 64 -5.84 6.98 27.39
C ASN A 64 -5.57 6.41 25.98
N ILE A 65 -6.58 5.79 25.38
CA ILE A 65 -6.50 5.27 23.99
C ILE A 65 -6.21 6.38 22.97
N PHE A 66 -6.53 7.65 23.27
CA PHE A 66 -6.20 8.76 22.38
C PHE A 66 -4.70 9.11 22.39
N ASP A 67 -3.99 8.71 23.46
CA ASP A 67 -2.52 8.77 23.57
C ASP A 67 -1.85 7.44 23.20
N ALA A 68 -2.63 6.43 22.78
CA ALA A 68 -2.09 5.13 22.40
C ALA A 68 -1.15 5.23 21.17
N PRO A 69 -0.28 4.22 21.00
CA PRO A 69 0.53 4.05 19.80
C PRO A 69 -0.26 4.21 18.49
N GLY A 70 0.41 4.70 17.44
CA GLY A 70 -0.23 5.05 16.16
C GLY A 70 -0.95 3.89 15.48
N ASP A 71 -0.36 2.70 15.56
CA ASP A 71 -0.88 1.42 15.06
C ASP A 71 -2.19 1.02 15.77
N ILE A 72 -2.25 1.04 17.10
CA ILE A 72 -3.46 0.71 17.87
C ILE A 72 -4.60 1.66 17.51
N ARG A 73 -4.32 2.97 17.44
CA ARG A 73 -5.32 3.97 17.04
C ARG A 73 -5.79 3.74 15.61
N ALA A 74 -4.90 3.36 14.71
CA ALA A 74 -5.25 3.05 13.33
C ALA A 74 -6.14 1.81 13.23
N GLU A 75 -5.85 0.72 13.95
CA GLU A 75 -6.66 -0.50 13.96
C GLU A 75 -8.08 -0.25 14.48
N GLU A 76 -8.22 0.45 15.60
CA GLU A 76 -9.54 0.81 16.13
C GLU A 76 -10.30 1.73 15.17
N LYS A 77 -9.60 2.64 14.50
CA LYS A 77 -10.21 3.47 13.46
C LYS A 77 -10.67 2.64 12.26
N MET A 78 -9.88 1.66 11.82
CA MET A 78 -10.26 0.73 10.75
C MET A 78 -11.50 -0.08 11.10
N LYS A 79 -11.58 -0.62 12.33
CA LYS A 79 -12.77 -1.32 12.84
C LYS A 79 -13.99 -0.40 12.87
N SER A 80 -13.84 0.85 13.33
CA SER A 80 -14.91 1.85 13.35
C SER A 80 -15.41 2.20 11.93
N ILE A 81 -14.52 2.39 10.97
CA ILE A 81 -14.87 2.62 9.55
C ILE A 81 -15.64 1.43 8.99
N TYR A 82 -15.15 0.21 9.22
CA TYR A 82 -15.82 -1.01 8.79
C TYR A 82 -17.24 -1.12 9.35
N GLN A 83 -17.43 -0.90 10.66
CA GLN A 83 -18.74 -0.91 11.29
C GLN A 83 -19.68 0.15 10.70
N ALA A 84 -19.17 1.36 10.44
CA ALA A 84 -19.96 2.42 9.82
C ALA A 84 -20.41 2.06 8.40
N ILE A 85 -19.54 1.42 7.61
CA ILE A 85 -19.89 0.95 6.25
C ILE A 85 -20.93 -0.17 6.33
N CYS A 86 -20.75 -1.16 7.21
CA CYS A 86 -21.73 -2.23 7.41
C CYS A 86 -23.10 -1.70 7.86
N ALA A 87 -23.15 -0.62 8.64
CA ALA A 87 -24.40 0.02 9.04
C ALA A 87 -25.05 0.84 7.91
N ALA A 88 -24.25 1.41 7.01
CA ALA A 88 -24.72 2.27 5.92
C ALA A 88 -25.13 1.49 4.66
N VAL A 89 -24.47 0.37 4.38
CA VAL A 89 -24.68 -0.43 3.16
C VAL A 89 -25.65 -1.59 3.45
N PRO A 90 -26.77 -1.73 2.72
CA PRO A 90 -27.76 -2.77 2.97
C PRO A 90 -27.38 -4.16 2.42
N HIS A 91 -26.10 -4.37 2.11
CA HIS A 91 -25.56 -5.58 1.49
C HIS A 91 -24.38 -6.11 2.30
N PRO A 92 -24.05 -7.42 2.17
CA PRO A 92 -22.85 -7.98 2.77
C PRO A 92 -21.58 -7.18 2.41
N VAL A 93 -20.65 -7.14 3.35
CA VAL A 93 -19.37 -6.43 3.25
C VAL A 93 -18.25 -7.42 3.54
N THR A 94 -17.16 -7.37 2.79
CA THR A 94 -15.95 -8.15 3.02
C THR A 94 -14.72 -7.25 2.90
N CYS A 95 -13.67 -7.55 3.66
CA CYS A 95 -12.39 -6.88 3.58
C CYS A 95 -11.41 -7.75 2.82
N VAL A 96 -10.65 -7.14 1.91
CA VAL A 96 -9.55 -7.76 1.18
C VAL A 96 -8.25 -7.11 1.64
N TRP A 97 -7.43 -7.87 2.35
CA TRP A 97 -6.10 -7.47 2.80
C TRP A 97 -5.06 -7.81 1.72
N THR A 98 -4.26 -6.84 1.32
CA THR A 98 -3.04 -6.96 0.51
C THR A 98 -1.87 -6.33 1.26
N LYS A 99 -0.63 -6.50 0.76
CA LYS A 99 0.59 -6.13 1.51
C LYS A 99 0.57 -4.73 2.10
N HIS A 100 0.06 -3.76 1.35
CA HIS A 100 0.09 -2.34 1.71
C HIS A 100 -1.30 -1.71 1.93
N ALA A 101 -2.37 -2.50 1.86
CA ALA A 101 -3.73 -1.96 2.01
C ALA A 101 -4.75 -3.00 2.50
N VAL A 102 -5.80 -2.52 3.16
CA VAL A 102 -7.04 -3.27 3.38
C VAL A 102 -8.16 -2.54 2.65
N THR A 103 -8.82 -3.23 1.73
CA THR A 103 -9.93 -2.66 0.94
C THR A 103 -11.25 -3.27 1.37
N ILE A 104 -12.23 -2.44 1.68
CA ILE A 104 -13.58 -2.83 2.10
C ILE A 104 -14.46 -2.86 0.85
N HIS A 105 -14.96 -4.04 0.51
CA HIS A 105 -15.80 -4.29 -0.65
C HIS A 105 -17.23 -4.61 -0.23
N SER A 106 -18.18 -4.14 -1.02
CA SER A 106 -19.57 -4.59 -1.00
C SER A 106 -20.02 -4.92 -2.43
N GLN A 107 -21.31 -5.13 -2.64
CA GLN A 107 -21.88 -5.39 -3.95
C GLN A 107 -21.73 -4.18 -4.89
N TYR A 108 -21.47 -4.42 -6.19
CA TYR A 108 -21.58 -3.37 -7.21
C TYR A 108 -23.01 -2.77 -7.25
N PRO A 109 -23.19 -1.44 -7.31
CA PRO A 109 -22.22 -0.40 -7.66
C PRO A 109 -21.66 0.37 -6.45
N TYR A 110 -21.67 -0.20 -5.23
CA TYR A 110 -21.07 0.48 -4.08
C TYR A 110 -19.55 0.53 -4.26
N CYS A 111 -18.97 1.73 -4.19
CA CYS A 111 -17.53 1.91 -4.40
C CYS A 111 -16.72 1.28 -3.24
N PRO A 112 -15.65 0.52 -3.53
CA PRO A 112 -14.76 0.01 -2.49
C PRO A 112 -14.05 1.14 -1.74
N VAL A 113 -13.83 0.95 -0.44
CA VAL A 113 -13.08 1.88 0.41
C VAL A 113 -11.73 1.28 0.76
N GLN A 114 -10.65 1.81 0.21
CA GLN A 114 -9.29 1.34 0.44
C GLN A 114 -8.62 2.11 1.59
N ILE A 115 -8.03 1.37 2.53
CA ILE A 115 -7.25 1.89 3.64
C ILE A 115 -5.79 1.49 3.41
N VAL A 116 -4.91 2.48 3.23
CA VAL A 116 -3.46 2.24 3.04
C VAL A 116 -2.80 2.02 4.40
N LEU A 117 -1.98 0.97 4.51
CA LEU A 117 -1.29 0.56 5.75
C LEU A 117 0.02 1.34 5.99
N ARG A 118 -0.04 2.67 5.85
CA ARG A 118 1.07 3.59 6.15
C ARG A 118 0.63 4.62 7.17
N LEU A 119 1.42 4.80 8.22
CA LEU A 119 1.18 5.82 9.22
C LEU A 119 1.83 7.12 8.79
N TYR A 120 1.05 8.19 8.81
CA TYR A 120 1.50 9.55 8.53
C TYR A 120 1.34 10.40 9.79
N LYS A 121 2.28 11.32 10.01
CA LYS A 121 2.30 12.30 11.10
C LYS A 121 1.21 13.34 10.95
N SER A 122 0.79 13.66 9.72
CA SER A 122 -0.25 14.65 9.45
C SER A 122 -0.94 14.46 8.10
N PRO A 123 -2.16 15.00 7.91
CA PRO A 123 -2.80 15.06 6.60
C PRO A 123 -1.97 15.78 5.53
N SER A 124 -1.17 16.79 5.94
CA SER A 124 -0.26 17.49 5.02
C SER A 124 0.80 16.55 4.45
N GLU A 125 1.34 15.64 5.27
CA GLU A 125 2.35 14.68 4.83
C GLU A 125 1.80 13.75 3.75
N VAL A 126 0.53 13.30 3.90
CA VAL A 126 -0.20 12.53 2.88
C VAL A 126 -0.28 13.32 1.57
N LEU A 127 -0.78 14.56 1.63
CA LEU A 127 -0.96 15.40 0.45
C LEU A 127 0.35 15.76 -0.25
N THR A 128 1.46 15.86 0.50
CA THR A 128 2.79 16.09 -0.09
C THR A 128 3.46 14.84 -0.61
N GLY A 129 3.01 13.65 -0.18
CA GLY A 129 3.59 12.37 -0.55
C GLY A 129 3.12 11.82 -1.90
N PHE A 130 2.05 12.34 -2.49
CA PHE A 130 1.63 11.88 -3.81
C PHE A 130 2.66 12.21 -4.90
N ASP A 131 2.97 11.18 -5.67
CA ASP A 131 3.84 11.17 -6.85
C ASP A 131 3.15 11.78 -8.07
N VAL A 132 1.84 11.53 -8.27
CA VAL A 132 1.05 12.15 -9.35
C VAL A 132 0.25 13.33 -8.78
N ASP A 133 0.43 14.51 -9.37
CA ASP A 133 -0.13 15.77 -8.87
C ASP A 133 -1.67 15.74 -8.81
N ALA A 134 -2.34 15.10 -9.78
CA ALA A 134 -3.80 15.01 -9.82
C ALA A 134 -4.43 14.36 -8.57
N ARG A 135 -3.66 13.64 -7.76
CA ARG A 135 -4.12 13.00 -6.51
C ARG A 135 -3.96 13.85 -5.25
N CYS A 136 -3.40 15.05 -5.37
CA CYS A 136 -3.06 15.90 -4.23
C CYS A 136 -4.27 16.62 -3.58
N PHE A 137 -5.37 15.91 -3.35
CA PHE A 137 -6.60 16.42 -2.75
C PHE A 137 -7.02 15.59 -1.54
N ALA A 138 -7.67 16.26 -0.59
CA ALA A 138 -8.30 15.63 0.57
C ALA A 138 -9.70 16.21 0.78
N PHE A 139 -10.60 15.43 1.37
CA PHE A 139 -11.94 15.87 1.71
C PHE A 139 -12.22 15.53 3.18
N ASP A 140 -12.67 16.52 3.95
CA ASP A 140 -12.88 16.40 5.40
C ASP A 140 -14.37 16.40 5.80
N SER A 141 -15.26 16.05 4.86
CA SER A 141 -16.73 16.19 4.93
C SER A 141 -17.29 17.60 4.76
N ARG A 142 -16.49 18.65 4.87
CA ARG A 142 -16.93 20.06 4.75
C ARG A 142 -16.33 20.76 3.55
N ALA A 143 -15.04 20.56 3.31
CA ALA A 143 -14.29 21.22 2.27
C ALA A 143 -13.36 20.23 1.56
N VAL A 144 -13.09 20.54 0.30
CA VAL A 144 -12.03 19.90 -0.48
C VAL A 144 -10.77 20.73 -0.32
N TRP A 145 -9.71 20.09 0.14
CA TRP A 145 -8.37 20.64 0.30
C TRP A 145 -7.51 20.18 -0.87
N GLY A 146 -6.65 21.05 -1.39
CA GLY A 146 -5.68 20.71 -2.42
C GLY A 146 -4.36 21.44 -2.18
N ASN A 147 -3.23 20.77 -2.39
CA ASN A 147 -1.94 21.47 -2.39
C ASN A 147 -1.78 22.27 -3.72
N PRO A 148 -0.82 23.21 -3.81
CA PRO A 148 -0.63 24.00 -5.04
C PRO A 148 -0.45 23.16 -6.30
N ARG A 149 0.25 22.01 -6.22
CA ARG A 149 0.47 21.10 -7.36
C ARG A 149 -0.85 20.52 -7.87
N GLY A 150 -1.68 20.02 -6.95
CA GLY A 150 -3.02 19.49 -7.23
C GLY A 150 -3.94 20.52 -7.88
N ILE A 151 -3.83 21.79 -7.47
CA ILE A 151 -4.61 22.88 -8.09
C ILE A 151 -4.10 23.15 -9.52
N ILE A 152 -2.78 23.26 -9.72
CA ILE A 152 -2.16 23.56 -11.01
C ILE A 152 -2.49 22.49 -12.06
N VAL A 153 -2.35 21.21 -11.72
CA VAL A 153 -2.67 20.09 -12.63
C VAL A 153 -4.13 20.11 -13.10
N HIS A 154 -5.08 20.53 -12.26
CA HIS A 154 -6.49 20.64 -12.65
C HIS A 154 -6.77 21.92 -13.45
N MET A 155 -6.02 23.00 -13.22
CA MET A 155 -6.11 24.21 -14.03
C MET A 155 -5.58 24.00 -15.46
N HIS A 156 -4.50 23.23 -15.59
CA HIS A 156 -3.86 22.93 -16.87
C HIS A 156 -4.32 21.61 -17.51
N GLN A 157 -5.08 20.80 -16.78
CA GLN A 157 -5.44 19.44 -17.17
C GLN A 157 -4.20 18.60 -17.56
N CYS A 158 -3.08 18.79 -16.84
CA CYS A 158 -1.77 18.26 -17.24
C CYS A 158 -0.91 17.90 -16.03
N ASN A 159 -0.52 16.63 -15.90
CA ASN A 159 0.41 16.15 -14.89
C ASN A 159 1.84 16.44 -15.33
N THR A 160 2.63 17.14 -14.50
CA THR A 160 4.05 17.37 -14.80
C THR A 160 4.89 16.22 -14.26
N VAL A 161 5.79 15.69 -15.09
CA VAL A 161 6.73 14.65 -14.66
C VAL A 161 7.73 15.23 -13.66
N ASP A 162 7.62 14.83 -12.40
CA ASP A 162 8.61 15.10 -11.36
C ASP A 162 9.36 13.81 -10.98
N VAL A 163 10.56 13.63 -11.55
CA VAL A 163 11.40 12.44 -11.29
C VAL A 163 11.81 12.35 -9.82
N THR A 164 11.85 13.47 -9.08
CA THR A 164 12.18 13.43 -7.64
C THR A 164 11.11 12.75 -6.81
N ARG A 165 9.93 12.52 -7.40
CA ARG A 165 8.76 11.88 -6.79
C ARG A 165 8.43 10.52 -7.39
N ARG A 166 9.27 10.04 -8.31
CA ARG A 166 9.09 8.77 -8.99
C ARG A 166 9.02 7.62 -7.99
N SER A 167 7.91 6.92 -8.06
CA SER A 167 7.61 5.66 -7.38
C SER A 167 7.68 4.49 -8.38
N PRO A 168 7.62 3.22 -7.96
CA PRO A 168 7.65 2.07 -8.86
C PRO A 168 6.51 2.10 -9.88
N SER A 169 5.31 2.48 -9.45
CA SER A 169 4.11 2.57 -10.30
C SER A 169 3.89 3.96 -10.91
N TYR A 170 4.94 4.77 -11.09
CA TYR A 170 4.76 6.16 -11.48
C TYR A 170 4.31 6.30 -12.94
N GLU A 171 5.01 5.64 -13.85
CA GLU A 171 4.76 5.58 -15.29
C GLU A 171 3.35 5.06 -15.56
N VAL A 172 3.03 3.97 -14.88
CA VAL A 172 1.73 3.31 -14.91
C VAL A 172 0.62 4.27 -14.45
N ARG A 173 0.84 4.97 -13.32
CA ARG A 173 -0.14 5.94 -12.81
C ARG A 173 -0.26 7.17 -13.70
N LEU A 174 0.80 7.62 -14.36
CA LEU A 174 0.72 8.72 -15.32
C LEU A 174 -0.15 8.32 -16.53
N ALA A 175 0.11 7.16 -17.13
CA ALA A 175 -0.70 6.65 -18.24
C ALA A 175 -2.17 6.41 -17.84
N LYS A 176 -2.44 5.89 -16.63
CA LYS A 176 -3.82 5.76 -16.12
C LYS A 176 -4.55 7.11 -16.04
N TYR A 177 -3.84 8.19 -15.73
CA TYR A 177 -4.43 9.52 -15.66
C TYR A 177 -4.55 10.19 -17.04
N SER A 178 -3.77 9.78 -18.04
CA SER A 178 -3.97 10.26 -19.40
C SER A 178 -5.26 9.76 -20.04
N GLU A 179 -5.66 8.52 -19.75
CA GLU A 179 -6.99 8.01 -20.11
C GLU A 179 -8.12 8.77 -19.40
N ARG A 180 -7.82 9.42 -18.27
CA ARG A 180 -8.73 10.31 -17.53
C ARG A 180 -8.62 11.76 -18.00
N SER A 181 -8.16 11.96 -19.24
CA SER A 181 -8.02 13.25 -19.91
C SER A 181 -6.92 14.16 -19.38
N PHE A 182 -5.99 13.69 -18.54
CA PHE A 182 -4.85 14.52 -18.14
C PHE A 182 -3.67 14.34 -19.11
N GLU A 183 -3.21 15.43 -19.73
CA GLU A 183 -1.96 15.41 -20.48
C GLU A 183 -0.77 15.12 -19.56
N ILE A 184 0.35 14.68 -20.13
CA ILE A 184 1.59 14.45 -19.38
C ILE A 184 2.67 15.38 -19.92
N LEU A 185 3.07 16.36 -19.10
CA LEU A 185 4.18 17.24 -19.42
C LEU A 185 5.48 16.59 -18.96
N VAL A 186 6.30 16.17 -19.92
CA VAL A 186 7.68 15.73 -19.67
C VAL A 186 8.61 16.94 -19.86
N PRO A 187 9.22 17.49 -18.79
CA PRO A 187 10.23 18.52 -18.94
C PRO A 187 11.40 18.02 -19.79
N ASP A 188 11.93 18.88 -20.67
CA ASP A 188 13.12 18.58 -21.48
C ASP A 188 12.99 17.36 -22.41
N LEU A 189 11.78 17.08 -22.91
CA LEU A 189 11.57 16.02 -23.90
C LEU A 189 12.30 16.31 -25.23
N HIS A 190 13.24 15.45 -25.60
CA HIS A 190 13.97 15.52 -26.86
C HIS A 190 13.43 14.49 -27.86
N GLN A 191 12.28 14.79 -28.49
CA GLN A 191 11.61 13.86 -29.41
C GLN A 191 12.52 13.28 -30.51
N ARG A 192 13.45 14.08 -31.04
CA ARG A 192 14.37 13.65 -32.11
C ARG A 192 15.44 12.65 -31.65
N LYS A 193 15.66 12.52 -30.35
CA LYS A 193 16.62 11.58 -29.76
C LYS A 193 15.99 10.26 -29.33
N ILE A 194 14.66 10.14 -29.44
CA ILE A 194 13.94 8.91 -29.08
C ILE A 194 14.46 7.78 -29.95
N ASP A 195 14.93 6.73 -29.31
CA ASP A 195 15.36 5.51 -29.97
C ASP A 195 14.11 4.80 -30.56
N PRO A 196 13.99 4.65 -31.89
CA PRO A 196 12.83 4.00 -32.49
C PRO A 196 12.72 2.52 -32.09
N ASP A 197 13.80 1.89 -31.62
CA ASP A 197 13.79 0.48 -31.23
C ASP A 197 13.01 0.26 -29.92
N ILE A 198 12.72 1.30 -29.12
CA ILE A 198 11.99 1.14 -27.84
C ILE A 198 10.62 0.49 -28.02
N PHE A 199 9.93 0.76 -29.13
CA PHE A 199 8.60 0.23 -29.42
C PHE A 199 8.62 -1.26 -29.78
N SER A 200 9.80 -1.81 -30.09
CA SER A 200 9.98 -3.25 -30.33
C SER A 200 10.42 -4.02 -29.08
N ARG A 201 10.82 -3.30 -28.01
CA ARG A 201 11.31 -3.92 -26.77
C ARG A 201 10.14 -4.35 -25.89
N PRO A 202 10.29 -5.46 -25.14
CA PRO A 202 9.27 -5.85 -24.18
C PRO A 202 9.10 -4.82 -23.05
N ILE A 203 7.86 -4.44 -22.75
CA ILE A 203 7.50 -3.35 -21.82
C ILE A 203 8.12 -3.53 -20.43
N PHE A 204 8.17 -4.76 -19.91
CA PHE A 204 8.70 -5.05 -18.57
C PHE A 204 10.23 -4.83 -18.45
N LYS A 205 10.95 -4.69 -19.58
CA LYS A 205 12.37 -4.29 -19.60
C LYS A 205 12.54 -2.78 -19.73
N LEU A 206 11.46 -2.05 -19.96
CA LEU A 206 11.48 -0.61 -20.14
C LEU A 206 11.14 0.07 -18.83
N GLU A 207 11.73 1.24 -18.64
CA GLU A 207 11.54 2.06 -17.46
C GLU A 207 11.51 3.53 -17.86
N GLY A 208 10.94 4.36 -16.99
CA GLY A 208 10.92 5.79 -17.14
C GLY A 208 10.18 6.26 -18.39
N LEU A 209 10.79 7.22 -19.09
CA LEU A 209 10.24 7.81 -20.29
C LEU A 209 9.99 6.77 -21.40
N ALA A 210 10.85 5.75 -21.52
CA ALA A 210 10.69 4.74 -22.57
C ALA A 210 9.40 3.93 -22.36
N ARG A 211 9.16 3.50 -21.12
CA ARG A 211 7.94 2.77 -20.76
C ARG A 211 6.70 3.63 -20.99
N LEU A 212 6.78 4.91 -20.64
CA LEU A 212 5.68 5.86 -20.82
C LEU A 212 5.34 6.10 -22.31
N LEU A 213 6.34 6.26 -23.17
CA LEU A 213 6.15 6.41 -24.62
C LEU A 213 5.54 5.15 -25.25
N VAL A 214 5.94 3.96 -24.77
CA VAL A 214 5.31 2.72 -25.22
C VAL A 214 3.85 2.64 -24.77
N PHE A 215 3.51 3.06 -23.54
CA PHE A 215 2.11 3.17 -23.12
C PHE A 215 1.28 4.10 -24.01
N GLU A 216 1.82 5.27 -24.37
CA GLU A 216 1.17 6.20 -25.31
C GLU A 216 0.89 5.53 -26.66
N SER A 217 1.89 4.86 -27.25
CA SER A 217 1.72 4.15 -28.53
C SER A 217 0.68 3.03 -28.46
N LEU A 218 0.56 2.35 -27.32
CA LEU A 218 -0.42 1.28 -27.09
C LEU A 218 -1.85 1.81 -27.08
N VAL A 219 -2.05 2.99 -26.50
CA VAL A 219 -3.35 3.66 -26.47
C VAL A 219 -3.76 4.09 -27.88
N GLU A 220 -2.83 4.66 -28.65
CA GLU A 220 -3.11 5.14 -30.01
C GLU A 220 -3.32 4.00 -31.03
N GLU A 221 -2.56 2.92 -30.92
CA GLU A 221 -2.59 1.76 -31.83
C GLU A 221 -3.49 0.62 -31.33
N ALA A 222 -4.46 0.92 -30.45
CA ALA A 222 -5.33 -0.03 -29.75
C ALA A 222 -5.95 -1.19 -30.57
N PRO A 223 -6.12 -1.16 -31.93
CA PRO A 223 -6.56 -2.35 -32.67
C PRO A 223 -5.43 -3.30 -33.15
N LYS A 224 -4.14 -3.02 -32.89
CA LYS A 224 -3.02 -3.75 -33.56
C LYS A 224 -1.95 -4.34 -32.66
N ILE A 225 -1.89 -4.00 -31.38
CA ILE A 225 -0.81 -4.48 -30.54
C ILE A 225 -1.20 -5.78 -29.83
N ASP A 226 -0.40 -6.79 -30.08
CA ASP A 226 -0.56 -8.13 -29.53
C ASP A 226 -0.25 -8.09 -28.02
N ILE A 227 -1.30 -8.01 -27.20
CA ILE A 227 -1.25 -8.14 -25.73
C ILE A 227 -0.48 -9.40 -25.31
N ASN A 228 -0.41 -10.43 -26.18
CA ASN A 228 0.40 -11.61 -25.94
C ASN A 228 1.89 -11.30 -25.86
N LEU A 229 2.43 -10.26 -26.49
CA LEU A 229 3.85 -9.90 -26.36
C LEU A 229 4.21 -9.47 -24.92
N TYR A 230 3.24 -8.92 -24.18
CA TYR A 230 3.39 -8.63 -22.75
C TYR A 230 3.22 -9.89 -21.89
N LEU A 231 2.19 -10.70 -22.16
CA LEU A 231 1.85 -11.89 -21.37
C LEU A 231 2.80 -13.08 -21.61
N GLU A 232 3.33 -13.27 -22.82
CA GLU A 232 4.27 -14.34 -23.16
C GLU A 232 5.63 -14.19 -22.48
N THR A 233 5.91 -13.00 -21.93
CA THR A 233 7.17 -12.74 -21.23
C THR A 233 7.02 -12.61 -19.71
N ILE A 234 5.79 -12.74 -19.20
CA ILE A 234 5.55 -13.07 -17.80
C ILE A 234 6.19 -14.47 -17.58
N ARG A 235 7.16 -14.55 -16.66
CA ARG A 235 7.93 -15.79 -16.41
C ARG A 235 6.97 -16.97 -16.20
N GLU A 236 7.39 -18.19 -16.54
CA GLU A 236 6.65 -19.44 -16.26
C GLU A 236 6.18 -19.57 -14.79
N ASP A 237 6.81 -18.81 -13.88
CA ASP A 237 6.57 -18.79 -12.43
C ASP A 237 5.60 -17.70 -11.93
N CYS A 238 5.06 -16.82 -12.79
CA CYS A 238 4.12 -15.79 -12.36
C CYS A 238 2.66 -16.28 -12.40
N TYR A 239 1.91 -16.06 -11.32
CA TYR A 239 0.49 -16.38 -11.24
C TYR A 239 -0.35 -15.18 -11.70
N ILE A 240 -1.23 -15.37 -12.68
CA ILE A 240 -2.16 -14.33 -13.13
C ILE A 240 -3.48 -14.46 -12.35
N TRP A 241 -3.70 -13.56 -11.39
CA TRP A 241 -4.91 -13.42 -10.59
C TRP A 241 -5.73 -12.19 -11.03
N GLY A 242 -6.07 -12.12 -12.30
CA GLY A 242 -6.82 -10.98 -12.87
C GLY A 242 -7.95 -11.34 -13.85
N GLU A 243 -8.00 -12.58 -14.33
CA GLU A 243 -9.07 -12.96 -15.27
C GLU A 243 -10.33 -13.35 -14.49
N TYR A 244 -11.38 -12.54 -14.66
CA TYR A 244 -12.64 -12.65 -13.93
C TYR A 244 -13.81 -12.41 -14.89
N GLN A 245 -14.73 -13.38 -14.98
CA GLN A 245 -15.90 -13.23 -15.85
C GLN A 245 -16.85 -12.13 -15.32
N GLY A 246 -17.12 -11.12 -16.16
CA GLY A 246 -18.01 -10.00 -15.84
C GLY A 246 -17.37 -8.90 -14.98
N ASP A 247 -16.05 -8.84 -14.95
CA ASP A 247 -15.31 -7.80 -14.24
C ASP A 247 -15.17 -6.53 -15.09
N THR A 248 -15.73 -5.43 -14.60
CA THR A 248 -15.71 -4.13 -15.28
C THR A 248 -14.40 -3.38 -15.09
N LYS A 249 -13.52 -3.81 -14.17
CA LYS A 249 -12.13 -3.32 -14.15
C LYS A 249 -11.35 -3.79 -15.38
N HIS A 250 -11.78 -4.90 -15.98
CA HIS A 250 -11.11 -5.48 -17.14
C HIS A 250 -11.58 -4.87 -18.47
N ASP A 251 -12.77 -4.25 -18.50
CA ASP A 251 -13.47 -3.89 -19.74
C ASP A 251 -13.00 -2.58 -20.42
N ILE A 252 -11.82 -2.05 -20.09
CA ILE A 252 -11.31 -0.82 -20.73
C ILE A 252 -9.79 -0.93 -20.99
N GLY A 253 -9.41 -1.71 -22.00
CA GLY A 253 -8.11 -1.58 -22.70
C GLY A 253 -6.85 -1.65 -21.83
N VAL A 254 -5.89 -0.79 -22.17
CA VAL A 254 -4.59 -0.56 -21.52
C VAL A 254 -4.68 -0.35 -20.00
N ASP A 255 -5.84 0.01 -19.43
CA ASP A 255 -6.02 0.11 -17.97
C ASP A 255 -5.74 -1.25 -17.27
N SER A 256 -6.03 -2.40 -17.90
CA SER A 256 -5.63 -3.72 -17.37
C SER A 256 -4.10 -3.94 -17.37
N LEU A 257 -3.38 -3.32 -18.31
CA LEU A 257 -1.91 -3.28 -18.33
C LEU A 257 -1.35 -2.21 -17.36
N LEU A 258 -2.19 -1.31 -16.86
CA LEU A 258 -1.82 -0.23 -15.94
C LEU A 258 -2.31 -0.50 -14.50
N GLU A 259 -3.12 -1.54 -14.27
CA GLU A 259 -3.38 -2.06 -12.92
C GLU A 259 -2.29 -3.04 -12.45
N LEU A 260 -1.24 -3.21 -13.27
CA LEU A 260 0.05 -3.78 -12.91
C LEU A 260 0.70 -2.91 -11.82
N SER A 261 0.37 -3.25 -10.59
CA SER A 261 1.08 -2.86 -9.38
C SER A 261 2.57 -3.19 -9.53
N ASP A 262 3.39 -2.21 -9.92
CA ASP A 262 4.87 -2.33 -9.88
C ASP A 262 5.41 -2.48 -8.43
N TYR A 263 4.55 -2.54 -7.40
CA TYR A 263 4.96 -2.99 -6.07
C TYR A 263 5.18 -4.51 -6.02
N ASP A 264 4.57 -5.23 -6.96
CA ASP A 264 4.69 -6.68 -7.11
C ASP A 264 5.67 -6.99 -8.25
N GLU A 265 6.93 -6.57 -8.08
CA GLU A 265 8.03 -7.11 -8.87
C GLU A 265 8.06 -8.65 -8.70
N GLY A 266 7.38 -9.35 -9.60
CA GLY A 266 7.86 -10.62 -10.11
C GLY A 266 7.06 -11.89 -9.85
N ILE A 267 5.93 -11.92 -9.13
CA ILE A 267 5.24 -13.22 -8.95
C ILE A 267 3.71 -13.25 -9.16
N VAL A 268 2.92 -12.23 -8.79
CA VAL A 268 1.45 -12.35 -8.94
C VAL A 268 0.81 -11.07 -9.49
N HIS A 269 0.22 -11.17 -10.69
CA HIS A 269 -0.65 -10.12 -11.21
C HIS A 269 -2.00 -10.20 -10.48
N PHE A 270 -2.29 -9.26 -9.59
CA PHE A 270 -3.47 -9.33 -8.73
C PHE A 270 -4.28 -8.04 -8.78
N HIS A 271 -5.57 -8.17 -9.08
CA HIS A 271 -6.56 -7.14 -8.75
C HIS A 271 -7.82 -7.77 -8.16
N VAL A 272 -8.54 -6.98 -7.36
CA VAL A 272 -9.84 -7.38 -6.83
C VAL A 272 -10.91 -7.07 -7.87
N PRO A 273 -11.72 -8.04 -8.32
CA PRO A 273 -12.72 -7.82 -9.36
C PRO A 273 -13.83 -6.88 -8.89
N TYR A 274 -14.44 -6.17 -9.83
CA TYR A 274 -15.54 -5.26 -9.57
C TYR A 274 -16.42 -5.07 -10.81
N GLY A 275 -17.73 -5.12 -10.65
CA GLY A 275 -18.65 -4.99 -11.78
C GLY A 275 -20.00 -5.63 -11.51
N ASP A 276 -20.88 -5.61 -12.49
CA ASP A 276 -22.20 -6.21 -12.33
C ASP A 276 -22.10 -7.70 -11.97
N GLY A 277 -22.90 -8.12 -10.99
CA GLY A 277 -22.84 -9.48 -10.43
C GLY A 277 -21.66 -9.78 -9.49
N TRP A 278 -20.77 -8.82 -9.18
CA TRP A 278 -19.77 -8.98 -8.12
C TRP A 278 -20.33 -8.54 -6.76
N THR A 279 -20.52 -9.52 -5.87
CA THR A 279 -20.93 -9.34 -4.47
C THR A 279 -19.75 -9.59 -3.53
N ALA A 280 -19.84 -9.14 -2.28
CA ALA A 280 -18.84 -9.43 -1.26
C ALA A 280 -18.55 -10.94 -1.11
N ASP A 281 -19.61 -11.77 -1.09
CA ASP A 281 -19.48 -13.22 -0.99
C ASP A 281 -18.78 -13.82 -2.21
N ARG A 282 -19.07 -13.32 -3.41
CA ARG A 282 -18.43 -13.79 -4.65
C ARG A 282 -16.96 -13.40 -4.71
N ILE A 283 -16.63 -12.16 -4.32
CA ILE A 283 -15.23 -11.70 -4.20
C ILE A 283 -14.48 -12.61 -3.22
N GLN A 284 -15.04 -12.83 -2.04
CA GLN A 284 -14.44 -13.68 -1.02
C GLN A 284 -14.24 -15.11 -1.51
N PHE A 285 -15.25 -15.71 -2.14
CA PHE A 285 -15.15 -17.06 -2.68
C PHE A 285 -14.04 -17.19 -3.73
N GLU A 286 -14.01 -16.29 -4.72
CA GLU A 286 -13.02 -16.37 -5.80
C GLU A 286 -11.59 -16.16 -5.31
N LEU A 287 -11.37 -15.19 -4.41
CA LEU A 287 -10.05 -14.92 -3.86
C LEU A 287 -9.56 -16.07 -2.96
N MET A 288 -10.43 -16.62 -2.09
CA MET A 288 -10.09 -17.79 -1.27
C MET A 288 -9.81 -19.03 -2.12
N LYS A 289 -10.58 -19.23 -3.20
CA LYS A 289 -10.38 -20.34 -4.13
C LYS A 289 -9.02 -20.23 -4.84
N LYS A 290 -8.64 -19.04 -5.33
CA LYS A 290 -7.33 -18.82 -5.96
C LYS A 290 -6.19 -19.04 -4.97
N ASP A 291 -6.32 -18.57 -3.73
CA ASP A 291 -5.32 -18.78 -2.68
C ASP A 291 -5.13 -20.25 -2.35
N LEU A 292 -6.23 -20.99 -2.18
CA LEU A 292 -6.18 -22.42 -1.92
C LEU A 292 -5.50 -23.19 -3.06
N LEU A 293 -5.84 -22.89 -4.32
CA LEU A 293 -5.29 -23.57 -5.50
C LEU A 293 -3.78 -23.32 -5.62
N MET A 294 -3.34 -22.08 -5.41
CA MET A 294 -1.92 -21.72 -5.45
C MET A 294 -1.15 -22.43 -4.32
N ASN A 295 -1.67 -22.38 -3.09
CA ASN A 295 -1.02 -22.97 -1.93
C ASN A 295 -1.02 -24.50 -1.95
N GLN A 296 -2.02 -25.15 -2.55
CA GLN A 296 -2.01 -26.61 -2.71
C GLN A 296 -0.78 -27.09 -3.51
N LYS A 297 -0.40 -26.36 -4.57
CA LYS A 297 0.81 -26.64 -5.37
C LYS A 297 2.08 -26.37 -4.56
N LEU A 298 2.16 -25.20 -3.92
CA LEU A 298 3.34 -24.77 -3.15
C LEU A 298 3.63 -25.65 -1.94
N ILE A 299 2.60 -26.09 -1.20
CA ILE A 299 2.75 -27.01 -0.07
C ILE A 299 3.35 -28.34 -0.54
N ARG A 300 2.85 -28.87 -1.66
CA ARG A 300 3.31 -30.16 -2.18
C ARG A 300 4.77 -30.11 -2.65
N GLU A 301 5.17 -29.01 -3.27
CA GLU A 301 6.50 -28.88 -3.91
C GLU A 301 7.57 -28.32 -2.96
N HIS A 302 7.20 -27.41 -2.07
CA HIS A 302 8.13 -26.62 -1.26
C HIS A 302 7.80 -26.62 0.24
N GLY A 303 6.65 -27.15 0.66
CA GLY A 303 6.25 -27.18 2.08
C GLY A 303 5.95 -25.80 2.69
N ILE A 304 5.70 -24.79 1.86
CA ILE A 304 5.43 -23.40 2.29
C ILE A 304 4.08 -22.92 1.76
N HIS A 305 3.51 -21.94 2.45
CA HIS A 305 2.35 -21.17 2.01
C HIS A 305 2.81 -19.77 1.60
N ARG A 306 2.23 -19.23 0.53
CA ARG A 306 2.38 -17.85 0.06
C ARG A 306 0.98 -17.27 -0.09
N HIS A 307 0.67 -16.18 0.63
CA HIS A 307 -0.63 -15.53 0.57
C HIS A 307 -0.50 -14.17 -0.09
N VAL A 308 -1.13 -14.01 -1.26
CA VAL A 308 -1.17 -12.72 -1.98
C VAL A 308 -2.18 -11.80 -1.31
N THR A 309 -3.30 -12.38 -0.88
CA THR A 309 -4.38 -11.67 -0.23
C THR A 309 -5.00 -12.52 0.86
N TRP A 310 -5.64 -11.86 1.82
CA TRP A 310 -6.45 -12.47 2.86
C TRP A 310 -7.81 -11.79 2.93
N VAL A 311 -8.89 -12.58 3.02
CA VAL A 311 -10.25 -12.06 2.90
C VAL A 311 -11.09 -12.43 4.11
N GLY A 312 -11.90 -11.49 4.60
CA GLY A 312 -12.81 -11.72 5.73
C GLY A 312 -13.36 -10.43 6.31
N THR A 313 -13.76 -10.48 7.58
CA THR A 313 -14.13 -9.27 8.34
C THR A 313 -12.88 -8.42 8.62
N MET A 314 -13.07 -7.13 8.95
CA MET A 314 -11.94 -6.27 9.35
C MET A 314 -11.14 -6.87 10.51
N ALA A 315 -11.80 -7.46 11.51
CA ALA A 315 -11.11 -8.13 12.61
C ALA A 315 -10.24 -9.30 12.13
N GLN A 316 -10.78 -10.16 11.25
CA GLN A 316 -10.02 -11.28 10.68
C GLN A 316 -8.86 -10.84 9.80
N CYS A 317 -8.98 -9.71 9.11
CA CYS A 317 -7.89 -9.14 8.32
C CYS A 317 -6.77 -8.53 9.18
N LEU A 318 -7.06 -8.06 10.39
CA LEU A 318 -6.05 -7.48 11.29
C LEU A 318 -5.25 -8.55 12.05
N GLU A 319 -5.81 -9.75 12.18
CA GLU A 319 -5.17 -10.89 12.85
C GLU A 319 -4.22 -11.66 11.91
N ASP A 320 -3.60 -12.72 12.44
CA ASP A 320 -2.73 -13.60 11.65
C ASP A 320 -3.47 -14.24 10.47
N CYS A 321 -3.04 -13.94 9.23
CA CYS A 321 -3.62 -14.51 8.03
C CYS A 321 -3.52 -16.04 7.99
N CYS A 322 -2.48 -16.65 8.57
CA CYS A 322 -2.34 -18.09 8.52
C CYS A 322 -1.48 -18.63 9.66
N GLN A 323 -2.13 -19.31 10.61
CA GLN A 323 -1.45 -19.93 11.75
C GLN A 323 -0.44 -21.03 11.34
N ALA A 324 -0.53 -21.57 10.12
CA ALA A 324 0.45 -22.50 9.59
C ALA A 324 1.71 -21.78 9.09
N CYS A 325 1.56 -20.61 8.47
CA CYS A 325 2.67 -19.78 7.99
C CYS A 325 3.60 -19.40 9.14
N SER A 326 3.02 -18.90 10.23
CA SER A 326 3.73 -18.40 11.41
C SER A 326 4.65 -19.43 12.09
N LYS A 327 4.52 -20.73 11.76
CA LYS A 327 5.33 -21.81 12.34
C LYS A 327 6.46 -22.30 11.43
N SER A 328 6.43 -21.97 10.14
CA SER A 328 7.29 -22.62 9.13
C SER A 328 8.72 -22.10 9.10
N GLY A 329 8.97 -20.84 9.52
CA GLY A 329 10.30 -20.24 9.70
C GLY A 329 11.20 -20.14 8.46
N ASN A 330 10.75 -20.63 7.29
CA ASN A 330 11.56 -20.82 6.08
C ASN A 330 11.27 -19.77 4.99
N TYR A 331 10.92 -18.54 5.38
CA TYR A 331 10.64 -17.47 4.41
C TYR A 331 11.92 -16.80 3.96
N THR A 332 12.05 -16.58 2.65
CA THR A 332 13.09 -15.74 2.08
C THR A 332 12.75 -14.26 2.25
N ASP A 333 13.74 -13.36 2.12
CA ASP A 333 13.49 -11.92 2.10
C ASP A 333 12.48 -11.52 1.02
N HIS A 334 12.54 -12.21 -0.13
CA HIS A 334 11.55 -12.07 -1.20
C HIS A 334 10.14 -12.46 -0.74
N ASP A 335 9.99 -13.56 0.01
CA ASP A 335 8.67 -13.97 0.49
C ASP A 335 8.09 -12.94 1.48
N ILE A 336 8.95 -12.42 2.35
CA ILE A 336 8.62 -11.37 3.33
C ILE A 336 8.22 -10.08 2.61
N GLN A 337 8.85 -9.75 1.49
CA GLN A 337 8.55 -8.52 0.73
C GLN A 337 7.20 -8.60 0.00
N HIS A 338 6.89 -9.73 -0.64
CA HIS A 338 5.77 -9.81 -1.58
C HIS A 338 4.51 -10.51 -1.06
N TYR A 339 4.61 -11.34 -0.02
CA TYR A 339 3.46 -12.07 0.52
C TYR A 339 3.06 -11.59 1.92
N LEU A 340 1.81 -11.88 2.26
CA LEU A 340 1.27 -11.69 3.60
C LEU A 340 1.84 -12.72 4.56
N HIS A 341 2.21 -12.25 5.75
CA HIS A 341 2.70 -13.08 6.85
C HIS A 341 2.25 -12.47 8.19
N GLY A 342 1.81 -13.33 9.11
CA GLY A 342 1.42 -12.91 10.45
C GLY A 342 0.25 -11.91 10.44
N ARG A 343 0.23 -11.04 11.46
CA ARG A 343 -0.78 -9.97 11.63
C ARG A 343 -0.46 -8.74 10.76
N VAL A 344 -1.43 -7.87 10.57
CA VAL A 344 -1.22 -6.58 9.89
C VAL A 344 -0.12 -5.78 10.57
N SER A 345 0.76 -5.21 9.75
CA SER A 345 1.78 -4.26 10.17
C SER A 345 1.60 -2.93 9.45
N PHE A 346 1.87 -1.84 10.15
CA PHE A 346 1.86 -0.50 9.59
C PHE A 346 3.27 -0.06 9.25
N ILE A 347 3.41 0.63 8.13
CA ILE A 347 4.69 1.19 7.70
C ILE A 347 4.87 2.57 8.35
N GLU A 348 5.91 2.71 9.18
CA GLU A 348 6.27 3.94 9.91
C GLU A 348 7.51 4.64 9.32
N GLU A 349 7.81 4.43 8.03
CA GLU A 349 8.96 5.08 7.41
C GLU A 349 8.78 6.59 7.24
N ASN A 350 9.70 7.34 7.84
CA ASN A 350 9.81 8.79 7.74
C ASN A 350 10.12 9.19 6.28
N PRO A 351 9.18 9.83 5.54
CA PRO A 351 9.35 10.14 4.12
C PRO A 351 10.55 11.06 3.83
N GLY A 352 11.13 11.69 4.85
CA GLY A 352 12.35 12.49 4.73
C GLY A 352 13.64 11.73 4.38
N ARG A 353 13.71 10.39 4.59
CA ARG A 353 14.80 9.57 4.01
C ARG A 353 14.55 9.24 2.52
N GLN A 354 13.31 9.43 2.05
CA GLN A 354 12.80 9.18 0.70
C GLN A 354 12.52 10.52 -0.02
N GLY A 355 13.42 11.51 0.11
CA GLY A 355 13.49 12.72 -0.70
C GLY A 355 12.24 13.59 -0.74
N LEU A 356 11.24 13.21 -1.53
CA LEU A 356 10.01 13.95 -1.84
C LEU A 356 8.82 13.01 -2.18
N THR A 357 8.96 11.69 -2.01
CA THR A 357 7.98 10.71 -2.54
C THR A 357 7.33 9.92 -1.40
N GLY A 358 6.02 9.75 -1.45
CA GLY A 358 5.25 8.86 -0.58
C GLY A 358 5.22 7.42 -1.09
N SER A 359 6.14 7.07 -1.99
CA SER A 359 6.36 5.71 -2.47
C SER A 359 6.85 4.81 -1.33
N PHE A 360 6.58 3.51 -1.41
CA PHE A 360 7.17 2.51 -0.52
C PHE A 360 8.60 2.09 -0.95
N ASN A 361 8.99 2.37 -2.21
CA ASN A 361 10.34 2.10 -2.77
C ASN A 361 10.74 3.24 -3.74
N PRO A 362 11.56 4.24 -3.36
CA PRO A 362 11.99 5.27 -4.30
C PRO A 362 13.05 4.76 -5.30
N ILE A 363 12.90 5.11 -6.58
CA ILE A 363 13.86 4.77 -7.67
C ILE A 363 14.79 5.97 -7.91
N HIS A 364 16.05 5.73 -8.31
CA HIS A 364 17.04 6.77 -8.58
C HIS A 364 16.66 7.67 -9.78
N SER A 365 17.00 8.95 -9.71
CA SER A 365 16.61 9.96 -10.71
C SER A 365 17.40 9.90 -12.03
N GLY A 366 18.57 9.24 -12.04
CA GLY A 366 19.45 9.19 -13.21
C GLY A 366 18.98 8.29 -14.36
N GLU A 367 17.95 7.49 -14.14
CA GLU A 367 17.54 6.41 -15.06
C GLU A 367 16.33 6.77 -15.92
N TRP A 368 15.65 7.91 -15.68
CA TRP A 368 14.37 8.27 -16.33
C TRP A 368 14.42 8.24 -17.87
N CYS A 369 15.48 8.78 -18.48
CA CYS A 369 15.63 8.85 -19.94
C CYS A 369 16.50 7.72 -20.52
N GLN A 370 17.09 6.87 -19.68
CA GLN A 370 18.17 5.95 -20.08
C GLN A 370 17.73 4.98 -21.18
N HIS A 371 16.52 4.44 -21.07
CA HIS A 371 15.98 3.51 -22.05
C HIS A 371 15.36 4.21 -23.27
N ALA A 372 15.09 5.51 -23.19
CA ALA A 372 14.27 6.24 -24.16
C ALA A 372 15.09 6.83 -25.31
N TYR A 373 16.32 7.26 -25.03
CA TYR A 373 17.17 7.93 -26.01
C TYR A 373 18.25 7.00 -26.56
N ALA A 374 18.54 7.14 -27.85
CA ALA A 374 19.64 6.41 -28.47
C ALA A 374 20.96 6.84 -27.80
N CYS A 375 21.72 5.87 -27.31
CA CYS A 375 23.08 6.13 -26.85
C CYS A 375 23.89 6.61 -28.07
N PRO A 376 24.70 7.68 -27.95
CA PRO A 376 25.66 7.99 -29.00
C PRO A 376 26.47 6.73 -29.27
N THR A 377 26.42 6.22 -30.49
CA THR A 377 27.39 5.22 -30.93
C THR A 377 28.76 5.88 -30.78
N ASP A 378 29.68 5.27 -30.04
CA ASP A 378 31.10 5.65 -29.96
C ASP A 378 31.76 5.43 -31.33
N SER A 379 31.34 6.21 -32.31
CA SER A 379 31.77 6.17 -33.70
C SER A 379 31.73 7.58 -34.28
N GLU A 380 32.37 8.51 -33.61
CA GLU A 380 32.98 9.67 -34.25
C GLU A 380 34.45 9.62 -33.86
N GLY A 381 35.28 9.33 -34.87
CA GLY A 381 36.69 9.05 -34.71
C GLY A 381 37.46 10.23 -34.14
N ASP A 382 38.49 9.89 -33.37
CA ASP A 382 39.68 10.71 -33.20
C ASP A 382 40.34 10.92 -34.59
N GLU A 383 39.86 11.90 -35.35
CA GLU A 383 40.61 12.49 -36.45
C GLU A 383 40.63 14.02 -36.29
N ASP A 384 41.86 14.54 -36.28
CA ASP A 384 42.28 15.92 -36.51
C ASP A 384 42.50 16.84 -35.30
N GLU A 385 43.59 16.57 -34.56
CA GLU A 385 44.55 17.63 -34.20
C GLU A 385 45.91 17.29 -34.83
N GLU A 386 46.13 17.72 -36.08
CA GLU A 386 47.48 17.86 -36.66
C GLU A 386 48.04 19.26 -36.32
N ASP A 387 49.29 19.25 -35.84
CA ASP A 387 50.19 20.37 -35.53
C ASP A 387 50.48 21.31 -36.73
#